data_AF-A0A7Y4YKK1-F1
#
_entry.id   AF-A0A7Y4YKK1-F1
#
_cell.length_a   1.000
_cell.length_b   1.000
_cell.length_c   1.000
_cell.angle_alpha   90.00
_cell.angle_beta   90.00
_cell.angle_gamma   90.00
#
_symmetry.space_group_name_H-M   'P 1'
#
loop_
_entity.id
_entity.type
_entity.pdbx_description
1 polymer ?
#
loop_
_entity_poly.entity_id
_entity_poly.type
_entity_poly.pdbx_seq_one_letter_code
_entity_poly.pdbx_strand_id
1 'polypeptide(L)'
;MRWIVCLLSIFLGGCQGLSWSALSAAEAPLPIMPLWERYQQCLATTDPAELARIIDQFERVMLTGAEPPPWMRAWGAHVMRQPLRTAVDPWALGASCTLRAAVVMEAMHDRTAAQTFYQRVLARYSNRDLGYYIEQANEALVSLSVTAVLALRADSIPSP
;
A
#
# COMPACT_ATOMS: atom_id res chain seq x y z
N MET A 1 -35.10 -44.93 -25.80
CA MET A 1 -35.67 -44.15 -24.67
C MET A 1 -34.68 -43.87 -23.52
N ARG A 2 -33.74 -44.77 -23.18
CA ARG A 2 -32.76 -44.55 -22.08
C ARG A 2 -31.78 -43.38 -22.31
N TRP A 3 -31.39 -43.11 -23.56
CA TRP A 3 -30.44 -42.03 -23.90
C TRP A 3 -31.03 -40.61 -23.74
N ILE A 4 -32.33 -40.45 -23.97
CA ILE A 4 -33.03 -39.16 -23.83
C ILE A 4 -33.07 -38.73 -22.36
N VAL A 5 -33.25 -39.70 -21.44
CA VAL A 5 -33.26 -39.45 -19.99
C VAL A 5 -31.87 -39.04 -19.49
N CYS A 6 -30.79 -39.65 -19.99
CA CYS A 6 -29.42 -39.25 -19.64
C CYS A 6 -29.07 -37.85 -20.16
N LEU A 7 -29.47 -37.51 -21.39
CA LEU A 7 -29.24 -36.17 -21.96
C LEU A 7 -30.05 -35.09 -21.23
N LEU A 8 -31.29 -35.36 -20.85
CA LEU A 8 -32.10 -34.48 -20.01
C LEU A 8 -31.49 -34.28 -18.62
N SER A 9 -30.90 -35.32 -18.02
CA SER A 9 -30.23 -35.22 -16.71
C SER A 9 -29.01 -34.30 -16.76
N ILE A 10 -28.28 -34.29 -17.88
CA ILE A 10 -27.11 -33.42 -18.09
C ILE A 10 -27.55 -31.97 -18.41
N PHE A 11 -28.65 -31.79 -19.14
CA PHE A 11 -29.20 -30.46 -19.47
C PHE A 11 -29.94 -29.78 -18.31
N LEU A 12 -30.67 -30.54 -17.48
CA LEU A 12 -31.38 -30.04 -16.30
C LEU A 12 -30.48 -29.97 -15.06
N GLY A 13 -29.43 -30.77 -15.00
CA GLY A 13 -28.35 -30.70 -14.02
C GLY A 13 -27.32 -29.61 -14.37
N GLY A 14 -27.79 -28.42 -14.77
CA GLY A 14 -26.95 -27.22 -14.88
C GLY A 14 -26.07 -27.07 -13.64
N CYS A 15 -24.95 -26.36 -13.76
CA CYS A 15 -23.76 -26.27 -12.87
C CYS A 15 -23.95 -26.04 -11.34
N GLN A 16 -24.97 -26.62 -10.71
CA GLN A 16 -25.26 -26.60 -9.28
C GLN A 16 -24.30 -27.49 -8.48
N GLY A 17 -23.43 -28.26 -9.16
CA GLY A 17 -22.36 -29.04 -8.54
C GLY A 17 -21.10 -28.23 -8.19
N LEU A 18 -20.99 -26.98 -8.64
CA LEU A 18 -19.99 -26.05 -8.12
C LEU A 18 -20.56 -25.45 -6.84
N SER A 19 -20.27 -26.08 -5.71
CA SER A 19 -20.55 -25.58 -4.38
C SER A 19 -19.92 -24.19 -4.20
N TRP A 20 -20.70 -23.15 -4.54
CA TRP A 20 -20.36 -21.74 -4.34
C TRP A 20 -20.06 -21.46 -2.85
N SER A 21 -20.55 -22.31 -1.96
CA SER A 21 -20.26 -22.30 -0.52
C SER A 21 -18.77 -22.51 -0.18
N ALA A 22 -17.96 -23.15 -1.05
CA ALA A 22 -16.52 -23.26 -0.84
C ALA A 22 -15.73 -22.00 -1.29
N LEU A 23 -16.34 -21.13 -2.12
CA LEU A 23 -15.73 -19.87 -2.54
C LEU A 23 -15.84 -18.75 -1.48
N SER A 24 -16.70 -18.93 -0.47
CA SER A 24 -16.99 -17.89 0.52
C SER A 24 -16.11 -17.95 1.78
N ALA A 25 -15.13 -18.86 1.82
CA ALA A 25 -14.14 -18.97 2.90
C ALA A 25 -12.85 -18.18 2.61
N ALA A 26 -12.81 -17.40 1.53
CA ALA A 26 -11.84 -16.32 1.42
C ALA A 26 -12.32 -15.20 2.34
N GLU A 27 -11.59 -14.98 3.44
CA GLU A 27 -11.69 -13.81 4.33
C GLU A 27 -12.10 -12.59 3.51
N ALA A 28 -13.23 -11.96 3.85
CA ALA A 28 -13.76 -10.84 3.08
C ALA A 28 -12.63 -9.83 2.84
N PRO A 29 -12.33 -9.47 1.56
CA PRO A 29 -11.33 -8.45 1.29
C PRO A 29 -11.72 -7.22 2.10
N LEU A 30 -10.76 -6.67 2.88
CA LEU A 30 -10.97 -5.41 3.58
C LEU A 30 -11.64 -4.43 2.60
N PRO A 31 -12.83 -3.90 2.91
CA PRO A 31 -13.59 -3.13 1.92
C PRO A 31 -12.73 -1.97 1.39
N ILE A 32 -12.92 -1.59 0.13
CA ILE A 32 -12.13 -0.53 -0.52
C ILE A 32 -12.43 0.85 0.10
N MET A 33 -13.68 1.07 0.52
CA MET A 33 -14.19 2.29 1.18
C MET A 33 -13.29 2.85 2.31
N PRO A 34 -12.87 2.05 3.32
CA PRO A 34 -12.02 2.56 4.40
C PRO A 34 -10.66 3.10 3.95
N LEU A 35 -10.08 2.67 2.82
CA LEU A 35 -8.74 3.13 2.42
C LEU A 35 -8.73 4.61 2.03
N TRP A 36 -9.75 5.04 1.29
CA TRP A 36 -9.89 6.44 0.90
C TRP A 36 -10.18 7.33 2.10
N GLU A 37 -11.09 6.91 2.99
CA GLU A 37 -11.39 7.64 4.24
C GLU A 37 -10.14 7.77 5.13
N ARG A 38 -9.34 6.71 5.24
CA ARG A 38 -8.05 6.75 5.96
C ARG A 38 -7.07 7.70 5.31
N TYR A 39 -7.04 7.77 3.98
CA TYR A 39 -6.20 8.74 3.29
C TYR A 39 -6.66 10.18 3.56
N GLN A 40 -7.97 10.44 3.53
CA GLN A 40 -8.51 11.76 3.90
C GLN A 40 -8.16 12.14 5.35
N GLN A 41 -8.21 11.18 6.28
CA GLN A 41 -7.73 11.39 7.65
C GLN A 41 -6.24 11.72 7.67
N CYS A 42 -5.43 11.01 6.90
CA CYS A 42 -4.01 11.31 6.76
C CYS A 42 -3.79 12.74 6.26
N LEU A 43 -4.58 13.23 5.29
CA LEU A 43 -4.46 14.59 4.78
C LEU A 43 -4.86 15.66 5.81
N ALA A 44 -5.77 15.35 6.72
CA ALA A 44 -6.30 16.29 7.70
C ALA A 44 -5.47 16.36 8.99
N THR A 45 -4.98 15.22 9.50
CA THR A 45 -4.35 15.15 10.83
C THR A 45 -2.90 15.64 10.82
N THR A 46 -2.48 16.34 11.86
CA THR A 46 -1.06 16.69 12.08
C THR A 46 -0.46 15.94 13.28
N ASP A 47 -1.24 15.06 13.91
CA ASP A 47 -0.76 14.24 15.02
C ASP A 47 0.22 13.16 14.51
N PRO A 48 1.48 13.17 14.95
CA PRO A 48 2.49 12.19 14.53
C PRO A 48 2.08 10.75 14.83
N ALA A 49 1.44 10.52 15.97
CA ALA A 49 1.04 9.18 16.40
C ALA A 49 -0.09 8.64 15.52
N GLU A 50 -1.07 9.49 15.21
CA GLU A 50 -2.14 9.13 14.28
C GLU A 50 -1.61 8.88 12.87
N LEU A 51 -0.68 9.70 12.37
CA LEU A 51 -0.06 9.50 11.06
C LEU A 51 0.66 8.16 10.98
N ALA A 52 1.48 7.82 11.98
CA ALA A 52 2.15 6.53 12.04
C ALA A 52 1.15 5.37 12.01
N ARG A 53 0.07 5.47 12.78
CA ARG A 53 -0.98 4.45 12.83
C ARG A 53 -1.69 4.26 11.48
N ILE A 54 -1.93 5.35 10.75
CA ILE A 54 -2.55 5.29 9.42
C ILE A 54 -1.59 4.64 8.41
N ILE A 55 -0.31 5.01 8.44
CA ILE A 55 0.72 4.39 7.59
C ILE A 55 0.80 2.88 7.84
N ASP A 56 0.81 2.46 9.11
CA ASP A 56 0.83 1.03 9.48
C ASP A 56 -0.43 0.28 9.00
N GLN A 57 -1.57 0.96 8.82
CA GLN A 57 -2.75 0.35 8.23
C GLN A 57 -2.59 0.12 6.73
N PHE A 58 -2.08 1.11 6.00
CA PHE A 58 -1.77 0.93 4.57
C PHE A 58 -0.78 -0.21 4.36
N GLU A 59 0.29 -0.25 5.15
CA GLU A 59 1.31 -1.31 5.06
C GLU A 59 0.77 -2.72 5.32
N ARG A 60 -0.20 -2.87 6.22
CA ARG A 60 -0.85 -4.17 6.43
C ARG A 60 -1.71 -4.60 5.25
N VAL A 61 -2.46 -3.67 4.66
CA VAL A 61 -3.31 -3.95 3.48
C VAL A 61 -2.46 -4.38 2.28
N MET A 62 -1.27 -3.78 2.14
CA MET A 62 -0.31 -4.13 1.11
C MET A 62 0.18 -5.58 1.20
N LEU A 63 0.30 -6.14 2.41
CA LEU A 63 0.70 -7.52 2.64
C LEU A 63 -0.44 -8.53 2.38
N THR A 64 -1.69 -8.09 2.44
CA THR A 64 -2.88 -8.93 2.22
C THR A 64 -3.31 -9.02 0.75
N GLY A 65 -2.40 -8.79 -0.20
CA GLY A 65 -2.69 -8.96 -1.62
C GLY A 65 -3.35 -10.33 -1.86
N ALA A 66 -4.50 -10.35 -2.54
CA ALA A 66 -5.31 -11.55 -2.68
C ALA A 66 -4.50 -12.65 -3.37
N GLU A 67 -4.03 -13.63 -2.61
CA GLU A 67 -3.46 -14.82 -3.21
C GLU A 67 -4.53 -15.49 -4.06
N PRO A 68 -4.24 -15.76 -5.34
CA PRO A 68 -5.17 -16.48 -6.19
C PRO A 68 -5.47 -17.85 -5.57
N PRO A 69 -6.72 -18.35 -5.67
CA PRO A 69 -7.08 -19.65 -5.17
C PRO A 69 -6.12 -20.75 -5.64
N PRO A 70 -5.84 -21.79 -4.82
CA PRO A 70 -4.89 -22.85 -5.16
C PRO A 70 -5.10 -23.52 -6.52
N TRP A 71 -6.35 -23.58 -6.99
CA TRP A 71 -6.72 -24.18 -8.28
C TRP A 71 -6.25 -23.35 -9.49
N MET A 72 -6.01 -22.04 -9.33
CA MET A 72 -5.49 -21.18 -10.41
C MET A 72 -3.98 -21.35 -10.65
N ARG A 73 -3.24 -22.06 -9.78
CA ARG A 73 -1.79 -22.28 -9.94
C ARG A 73 -1.44 -22.96 -11.27
N ALA A 74 -2.32 -23.84 -11.75
CA ALA A 74 -2.15 -24.55 -13.02
C ALA A 74 -2.15 -23.62 -14.24
N TRP A 75 -2.65 -22.38 -14.10
CA TRP A 75 -2.72 -21.39 -15.17
C TRP A 75 -1.45 -20.54 -15.30
N GLY A 76 -0.44 -20.83 -14.49
CA GLY A 76 0.89 -20.26 -14.59
C GLY A 76 1.09 -18.95 -13.82
N ALA A 77 2.35 -18.54 -13.74
CA ALA A 77 2.78 -17.39 -12.91
C ALA A 77 2.13 -16.07 -13.31
N HIS A 78 1.74 -15.90 -14.58
CA HIS A 78 1.11 -14.68 -15.07
C HIS A 78 -0.28 -14.45 -14.47
N VAL A 79 -1.08 -15.52 -14.36
CA VAL A 79 -2.39 -15.45 -13.70
C VAL A 79 -2.23 -15.32 -12.19
N MET A 80 -1.18 -15.92 -11.64
CA MET A 80 -0.92 -15.82 -10.20
C MET A 80 -0.44 -14.44 -9.73
N ARG A 81 -0.06 -13.55 -10.66
CA ARG A 81 0.45 -12.19 -10.37
C ARG A 81 -0.49 -11.10 -10.90
N GLN A 82 -1.80 -11.34 -10.85
CA GLN A 82 -2.78 -10.33 -11.23
C GLN A 82 -2.65 -9.11 -10.31
N PRO A 83 -2.51 -7.88 -10.86
CA PRO A 83 -2.52 -6.68 -10.04
C PRO A 83 -3.89 -6.53 -9.39
N LEU A 84 -3.93 -6.13 -8.11
CA LEU A 84 -5.19 -5.75 -7.47
C LEU A 84 -5.81 -4.61 -8.29
N ARG A 85 -7.01 -4.84 -8.85
CA ARG A 85 -7.76 -3.80 -9.53
C ARG A 85 -8.61 -3.04 -8.53
N THR A 86 -7.96 -2.26 -7.68
CA THR A 86 -8.62 -1.26 -6.86
C THR A 86 -8.70 0.05 -7.62
N ALA A 87 -9.78 0.82 -7.42
CA ALA A 87 -9.90 2.16 -7.99
C ALA A 87 -8.81 3.13 -7.48
N VAL A 88 -8.17 2.78 -6.35
CA VAL A 88 -7.09 3.52 -5.73
C VAL A 88 -5.99 2.55 -5.33
N ASP A 89 -4.73 2.83 -5.66
CA ASP A 89 -3.59 2.00 -5.28
C ASP A 89 -3.24 2.21 -3.79
N PRO A 90 -3.40 1.20 -2.91
CA PRO A 90 -3.04 1.32 -1.50
C PRO A 90 -1.56 1.64 -1.28
N TRP A 91 -0.68 1.21 -2.20
CA TRP A 91 0.75 1.52 -2.12
C TRP A 91 1.01 3.00 -2.34
N ALA A 92 0.38 3.59 -3.36
CA ALA A 92 0.47 5.03 -3.62
C ALA A 92 -0.10 5.85 -2.44
N LEU A 93 -1.22 5.43 -1.85
CA LEU A 93 -1.79 6.09 -0.66
C LEU A 93 -0.85 6.02 0.54
N GLY A 94 -0.27 4.85 0.82
CA GLY A 94 0.69 4.66 1.90
C GLY A 94 1.95 5.50 1.71
N ALA A 95 2.53 5.49 0.51
CA ALA A 95 3.71 6.29 0.19
C ALA A 95 3.43 7.80 0.34
N SER A 96 2.32 8.27 -0.23
CA SER A 96 1.89 9.67 -0.12
C SER A 96 1.66 10.09 1.33
N CYS A 97 1.01 9.25 2.13
CA CYS A 97 0.77 9.53 3.54
C CYS A 97 2.09 9.55 4.35
N THR A 98 3.03 8.68 4.02
CA THR A 98 4.36 8.63 4.65
C THR A 98 5.18 9.88 4.34
N LEU A 99 5.17 10.36 3.09
CA LEU A 99 5.80 11.64 2.73
C LEU A 99 5.17 12.82 3.46
N ARG A 100 3.83 12.86 3.54
CA ARG A 100 3.15 13.90 4.30
C ARG A 100 3.55 13.89 5.77
N ALA A 101 3.67 12.70 6.39
CA ALA A 101 4.13 12.59 7.77
C ALA A 101 5.54 13.17 7.95
N ALA A 102 6.45 12.94 7.00
CA ALA A 102 7.77 13.55 7.00
C ALA A 102 7.70 15.08 6.96
N VAL A 103 6.88 15.65 6.07
CA VAL A 103 6.66 17.11 5.97
C VAL A 103 6.10 17.69 7.28
N VAL A 104 5.18 16.98 7.93
CA VAL A 104 4.67 17.39 9.26
C VAL A 104 5.78 17.38 10.31
N MET A 105 6.66 16.38 10.31
CA MET A 105 7.81 16.35 11.23
C MET A 105 8.78 17.51 10.97
N GLU A 106 9.05 17.84 9.70
CA GLU A 106 9.88 19.00 9.35
C GLU A 106 9.29 20.31 9.85
N ALA A 107 7.97 20.48 9.72
CA ALA A 107 7.26 21.66 10.22
C ALA A 107 7.34 21.80 11.76
N MET A 108 7.50 20.68 12.47
CA MET A 108 7.74 20.66 13.92
C MET A 108 9.24 20.74 14.28
N HIS A 109 10.12 20.95 13.30
CA HIS A 109 11.58 20.95 13.45
C HIS A 109 12.18 19.62 13.93
N ASP A 110 11.43 18.52 13.88
CA ASP A 110 11.94 17.17 14.16
C ASP A 110 12.54 16.55 12.88
N ARG A 111 13.76 16.97 12.56
CA ARG A 111 14.47 16.50 11.36
C ARG A 111 14.76 15.01 11.39
N THR A 112 15.00 14.43 12.56
CA THR A 112 15.32 13.01 12.71
C THR A 112 14.09 12.15 12.41
N ALA A 113 12.91 12.55 12.92
CA ALA A 113 11.67 11.87 12.60
C ALA A 113 11.29 12.05 11.11
N ALA A 114 11.50 13.25 10.55
CA ALA A 114 11.29 13.48 9.12
C ALA A 114 12.15 12.56 8.24
N GLN A 115 13.46 12.49 8.53
CA GLN A 115 14.39 11.59 7.86
C GLN A 115 13.94 10.12 7.96
N THR A 116 13.46 9.70 9.11
CA THR A 116 12.96 8.34 9.33
C THR A 116 11.78 8.02 8.41
N PHE A 117 10.82 8.94 8.25
CA PHE A 117 9.69 8.74 7.33
C PHE A 117 10.12 8.72 5.86
N TYR A 118 11.03 9.61 5.42
CA TYR A 118 11.56 9.54 4.05
C TYR A 118 12.30 8.23 3.78
N GLN A 119 13.13 7.77 4.72
CA GLN A 119 13.80 6.47 4.60
C GLN A 119 12.80 5.30 4.58
N ARG A 120 11.70 5.40 5.33
CA ARG A 120 10.61 4.41 5.28
C ARG A 120 9.98 4.32 3.89
N VAL A 121 9.84 5.43 3.16
CA VAL A 121 9.39 5.43 1.76
C VAL A 121 10.31 4.57 0.89
N LEU A 122 11.62 4.80 0.97
CA LEU A 122 12.61 4.05 0.20
C LEU A 122 12.66 2.57 0.58
N ALA A 123 12.53 2.26 1.88
CA ALA A 123 12.61 0.89 2.38
C ALA A 123 11.37 0.05 2.04
N ARG A 124 10.18 0.66 2.07
CA ARG A 124 8.92 -0.08 1.92
C ARG A 124 8.35 -0.05 0.52
N TYR A 125 8.57 1.01 -0.25
CA TYR A 125 7.85 1.24 -1.51
C TYR A 125 8.75 1.11 -2.76
N SER A 126 9.99 0.62 -2.61
CA SER A 126 11.00 0.53 -3.70
C SER A 126 10.76 -0.54 -4.75
N ASN A 127 9.84 -1.49 -4.52
CA ASN A 127 9.68 -2.68 -5.36
C ASN A 127 8.58 -2.55 -6.45
N ARG A 128 8.10 -1.32 -6.70
CA ARG A 128 6.97 -1.00 -7.60
C ARG A 128 7.27 0.25 -8.42
N ASP A 129 6.45 0.53 -9.44
CA ASP A 129 6.47 1.74 -10.27
C ASP A 129 6.02 3.01 -9.50
N LEU A 130 6.52 3.18 -8.27
CA LEU A 130 6.24 4.32 -7.38
C LEU A 130 7.35 5.39 -7.50
N GLY A 131 7.95 5.52 -8.68
CA GLY A 131 9.12 6.35 -8.95
C GLY A 131 8.94 7.79 -8.46
N TYR A 132 7.76 8.38 -8.70
CA TYR A 132 7.41 9.71 -8.22
C TYR A 132 7.63 9.89 -6.70
N TYR A 133 7.15 8.95 -5.88
CA TYR A 133 7.27 9.05 -4.42
C TYR A 133 8.70 8.79 -3.94
N ILE A 134 9.43 7.91 -4.63
CA ILE A 134 10.84 7.59 -4.34
C ILE A 134 11.73 8.80 -4.64
N GLU A 135 11.53 9.44 -5.80
CA GLU A 135 12.24 10.66 -6.18
C GLU A 135 12.00 11.77 -5.16
N GLN A 136 10.74 12.01 -4.79
CA GLN A 136 10.38 13.01 -3.78
C GLN A 136 11.06 12.75 -2.41
N ALA A 137 11.12 11.48 -1.97
CA ALA A 137 11.82 11.13 -0.73
C ALA A 137 13.34 11.37 -0.83
N ASN A 138 13.96 11.00 -1.95
CA ASN A 138 15.40 11.21 -2.17
C ASN A 138 15.77 12.69 -2.19
N GLU A 139 15.00 13.51 -2.92
CA GLU A 139 15.21 14.96 -2.98
C GLU A 139 15.13 15.61 -1.58
N ALA A 140 14.12 15.21 -0.80
CA ALA A 140 13.97 15.71 0.57
C ALA A 140 15.13 15.30 1.48
N LEU A 141 15.60 14.04 1.39
CA LEU A 141 16.77 13.57 2.14
C LEU A 141 18.04 14.34 1.79
N VAL A 142 18.25 14.64 0.50
CA VAL A 142 19.38 15.48 0.05
C VAL A 142 19.25 16.88 0.64
N SER A 143 18.07 17.50 0.59
CA SER A 143 17.81 18.83 1.16
C SER A 143 18.11 18.89 2.66
N LEU A 144 17.66 17.89 3.43
CA LEU A 144 17.92 17.79 4.87
C LEU A 144 19.42 17.69 5.16
N SER A 145 20.16 16.91 4.38
CA SER A 145 21.61 16.75 4.55
C SER A 145 22.39 18.03 4.27
N VAL A 146 22.06 18.76 3.19
CA VAL A 146 22.69 20.03 2.83
C VAL A 146 22.44 21.07 3.93
N THR A 147 21.21 21.14 4.42
CA THR A 147 20.83 22.05 5.50
C THR A 147 21.59 21.75 6.80
N ALA A 148 21.81 20.46 7.12
CA ALA A 148 22.60 20.07 8.28
C ALA A 148 24.08 20.47 8.15
N VAL A 149 24.68 20.27 6.96
CA VAL A 149 26.08 20.67 6.71
C VAL A 149 26.24 22.20 6.81
N LEU A 150 25.30 22.96 6.28
CA LEU A 150 25.33 24.43 6.37
C LEU A 150 25.21 24.92 7.81
N ALA A 151 24.33 24.32 8.62
CA ALA A 151 24.20 24.64 10.04
C ALA A 151 25.50 24.37 10.81
N LEU A 152 26.11 23.19 10.60
CA LEU A 152 27.40 22.84 11.22
C LEU A 152 28.52 23.81 10.83
N ARG A 153 28.52 24.29 9.58
CA ARG A 153 29.52 25.27 9.11
C ARG A 153 29.30 26.64 9.74
N ALA A 154 28.05 27.08 9.92
CA ALA A 154 27.74 28.35 10.56
C ALA A 154 28.21 28.39 12.04
N ASP A 155 28.03 27.29 12.78
CA ASP A 155 28.47 27.19 14.18
C ASP A 155 30.01 27.19 14.34
N SER A 156 30.74 26.85 13.29
CA SER A 156 32.22 26.80 13.30
C SER A 156 32.90 28.17 13.09
N ILE A 157 32.14 29.23 12.78
CA ILE A 157 32.68 30.58 12.62
C ILE A 157 32.61 31.28 13.99
N PRO A 158 33.74 31.66 14.61
CA PRO A 158 33.71 32.37 15.88
C PRO A 158 33.06 33.75 15.70
N SER A 159 32.06 34.05 16.52
CA SER A 159 31.50 35.41 16.61
C SER A 159 32.59 36.40 17.03
N PRO A 160 32.65 37.59 16.42
CA PRO A 160 33.63 38.64 16.74
C PRO A 160 33.46 39.20 18.16
#